data_AF-A0A2E3Y7L4-F1
#
_entry.id   AF-A0A2E3Y7L4-F1
#
_cell.length_a   1.000
_cell.length_b   1.000
_cell.length_c   1.000
_cell.angle_alpha   90.00
_cell.angle_beta   90.00
_cell.angle_gamma   90.00
#
_symmetry.space_group_name_H-M   'P 1'
#
loop_
_entity.id
_entity.type
_entity.pdbx_description
1 polymer ?
#
loop_
_entity_poly.entity_id
_entity_poly.type
_entity_poly.pdbx_seq_one_letter_code
_entity_poly.pdbx_strand_id
1 'polypeptide(L)'
;MLQRADLCDADLREANLQMAQVQDAKMAGAELDGAMLEKADFLDALGLTADQVQGAVIDARTRWPTSLRDEVRFESEGETVSAD
;
A
#
# COMPACT_ATOMS: atom_id res chain seq x y z
N MET A 1 9.49 2.34 -12.18
CA MET A 1 10.22 2.99 -11.06
C MET A 1 9.47 4.25 -10.71
N LEU A 2 8.95 4.35 -9.49
CA LEU A 2 8.20 5.52 -9.00
C LEU A 2 8.91 6.20 -7.81
N GLN A 3 10.16 5.80 -7.54
CA GLN A 3 10.99 6.41 -6.52
C GLN A 3 11.06 7.92 -6.69
N ARG A 4 10.81 8.65 -5.60
CA ARG A 4 10.88 10.12 -5.56
C ARG A 4 9.94 10.81 -6.55
N ALA A 5 8.95 10.09 -7.08
CA ALA A 5 7.95 10.67 -7.97
C ALA A 5 7.04 11.61 -7.18
N ASP A 6 6.53 12.63 -7.88
CA ASP A 6 5.42 13.42 -7.38
C ASP A 6 4.13 12.77 -7.88
N LEU A 7 3.42 12.11 -6.97
CA LEU A 7 2.15 11.42 -7.22
C LEU A 7 1.03 12.06 -6.39
N CYS A 8 1.19 13.32 -5.96
CA CYS A 8 0.13 14.04 -5.28
C CYS A 8 -1.12 14.10 -6.16
N ASP A 9 -2.28 13.82 -5.58
CA ASP A 9 -3.59 13.81 -6.26
C ASP A 9 -3.66 12.91 -7.51
N ALA A 10 -2.76 11.93 -7.63
CA ALA A 10 -2.76 11.01 -8.76
C ALA A 10 -3.91 10.01 -8.65
N ASP A 11 -4.61 9.79 -9.76
CA ASP A 11 -5.55 8.68 -9.91
C ASP A 11 -4.78 7.39 -10.23
N LEU A 12 -4.66 6.52 -9.24
CA LEU A 12 -4.00 5.21 -9.33
C LEU A 12 -4.99 4.07 -9.04
N ARG A 13 -6.29 4.33 -9.17
CA ARG A 13 -7.33 3.32 -8.96
C ARG A 13 -7.14 2.18 -9.94
N GLU A 14 -7.30 0.95 -9.44
CA GLU A 14 -7.12 -0.30 -10.20
C GLU A 14 -5.74 -0.45 -10.87
N ALA A 15 -4.75 0.39 -10.54
CA ALA A 15 -3.43 0.32 -11.13
C ALA A 15 -2.69 -0.94 -10.68
N ASN A 16 -1.97 -1.56 -11.61
CA ASN A 16 -1.04 -2.63 -11.26
C ASN A 16 0.29 -2.04 -10.81
N LEU A 17 0.52 -2.02 -9.50
CA LEU A 17 1.74 -1.55 -8.83
C LEU A 17 2.43 -2.69 -8.07
N GLN A 18 2.21 -3.94 -8.47
CA GLN A 18 2.85 -5.08 -7.84
C GLN A 18 4.37 -4.95 -7.92
N MET A 19 5.04 -5.17 -6.78
CA MET A 19 6.49 -5.04 -6.66
C MET A 19 7.03 -3.64 -7.02
N ALA A 20 6.16 -2.61 -7.06
CA ALA A 20 6.59 -1.26 -7.38
C ALA A 20 7.54 -0.71 -6.31
N GLN A 21 8.56 0.00 -6.79
CA GLN A 21 9.47 0.79 -5.97
C GLN A 21 8.94 2.22 -5.91
N VAL A 22 8.34 2.58 -4.77
CA VAL A 22 7.61 3.84 -4.51
C VAL A 22 8.26 4.64 -3.37
N GLN A 23 9.52 4.32 -3.04
CA GLN A 23 10.23 4.94 -1.92
C GLN A 23 10.42 6.45 -2.16
N ASP A 24 10.32 7.23 -1.09
CA ASP A 24 10.43 8.70 -1.11
C ASP A 24 9.42 9.42 -2.03
N ALA A 25 8.41 8.74 -2.57
CA ALA A 25 7.39 9.35 -3.41
C ALA A 25 6.46 10.25 -2.58
N LYS A 26 5.99 11.36 -3.17
CA LYS A 26 4.92 12.16 -2.56
C LYS A 26 3.58 11.60 -2.99
N MET A 27 2.76 11.20 -2.04
CA MET A 27 1.52 10.46 -2.27
C MET A 27 0.29 11.17 -1.70
N ALA A 28 0.41 12.42 -1.23
CA ALA A 28 -0.70 13.14 -0.62
C ALA A 28 -1.89 13.23 -1.60
N GLY A 29 -3.05 12.71 -1.19
CA GLY A 29 -4.28 12.76 -2.00
C GLY A 29 -4.36 11.75 -3.16
N ALA A 30 -3.36 10.88 -3.35
CA ALA A 30 -3.44 9.82 -4.36
C ALA A 30 -4.61 8.84 -4.08
N GLU A 31 -5.37 8.47 -5.10
CA GLU A 31 -6.45 7.49 -5.03
C GLU A 31 -5.93 6.09 -5.38
N LEU A 32 -5.97 5.13 -4.45
CA LEU A 32 -5.45 3.76 -4.64
C LEU A 32 -6.54 2.68 -4.50
N ASP A 33 -7.82 3.05 -4.60
CA ASP A 33 -8.91 2.08 -4.54
C ASP A 33 -8.74 0.99 -5.60
N GLY A 34 -8.70 -0.27 -5.17
CA GLY A 34 -8.49 -1.43 -6.04
C GLY A 34 -7.07 -1.58 -6.61
N ALA A 35 -6.12 -0.71 -6.26
CA ALA A 35 -4.74 -0.83 -6.74
C ALA A 35 -4.09 -2.13 -6.24
N MET A 36 -3.32 -2.78 -7.10
CA MET A 36 -2.59 -4.02 -6.76
C MET A 36 -1.22 -3.65 -6.20
N LEU A 37 -1.05 -3.72 -4.88
CA LEU A 37 0.13 -3.27 -4.13
C LEU A 37 0.94 -4.43 -3.52
N GLU A 38 0.68 -5.67 -3.91
CA GLU A 38 1.38 -6.83 -3.35
C GLU A 38 2.89 -6.70 -3.58
N LYS A 39 3.67 -6.89 -2.51
CA LYS A 39 5.14 -6.69 -2.49
C LYS A 39 5.62 -5.27 -2.86
N ALA A 40 4.72 -4.29 -3.00
CA ALA A 40 5.13 -2.92 -3.26
C ALA A 40 5.87 -2.34 -2.06
N ASP A 41 6.76 -1.40 -2.32
CA ASP A 41 7.68 -0.84 -1.34
C ASP A 41 7.50 0.67 -1.23
N PHE A 42 6.71 1.06 -0.23
CA PHE A 42 6.40 2.43 0.13
C PHE A 42 7.26 2.94 1.30
N LEU A 43 8.41 2.33 1.60
CA LEU A 43 9.28 2.88 2.64
C LEU A 43 9.57 4.35 2.37
N ASP A 44 9.42 5.18 3.40
CA ASP A 44 9.66 6.62 3.37
C ASP A 44 8.79 7.41 2.36
N ALA A 45 7.73 6.81 1.81
CA ALA A 45 6.74 7.56 1.04
C ALA A 45 6.07 8.63 1.93
N LEU A 46 5.89 9.82 1.36
CA LEU A 46 5.45 11.01 2.08
C LEU A 46 3.98 11.30 1.81
N GLY A 47 3.22 11.58 2.87
CA GLY A 47 1.82 12.00 2.77
C GLY A 47 0.84 10.88 2.43
N LEU A 48 1.26 9.61 2.43
CA LEU A 48 0.38 8.45 2.35
C LEU A 48 -0.34 8.24 3.70
N THR A 49 -1.64 7.99 3.67
CA THR A 49 -2.45 7.66 4.86
C THR A 49 -3.02 6.24 4.77
N ALA A 50 -3.49 5.68 5.89
CA ALA A 50 -4.18 4.38 5.91
C ALA A 50 -5.46 4.42 5.06
N ASP A 51 -6.22 5.51 5.12
CA ASP A 51 -7.46 5.69 4.34
C ASP A 51 -7.20 5.56 2.84
N GLN A 52 -6.10 6.13 2.34
CA GLN A 52 -5.76 6.05 0.91
C GLN A 52 -5.53 4.63 0.40
N VAL A 53 -5.15 3.70 1.28
CA VAL A 53 -4.80 2.31 0.91
C VAL A 53 -5.81 1.28 1.40
N GLN A 54 -6.89 1.71 2.05
CA GLN A 54 -7.90 0.84 2.64
C GLN A 54 -8.60 -0.07 1.63
N GLY A 55 -8.73 0.38 0.37
CA GLY A 55 -9.32 -0.37 -0.74
C GLY A 55 -8.29 -1.07 -1.64
N ALA A 56 -7.00 -0.98 -1.33
CA ALA A 56 -5.95 -1.58 -2.16
C ALA A 56 -5.78 -3.06 -1.85
N VAL A 57 -5.35 -3.83 -2.85
CA VAL A 57 -4.96 -5.23 -2.67
C VAL A 57 -3.53 -5.27 -2.16
N ILE A 58 -3.35 -5.76 -0.93
CA ILE A 58 -2.06 -5.76 -0.21
C ILE A 58 -1.72 -7.18 0.24
N ASP A 59 -0.45 -7.46 0.50
CA ASP A 59 -0.02 -8.73 1.09
C ASP A 59 0.92 -8.50 2.29
N ALA A 60 1.27 -9.57 2.99
CA ALA A 60 2.22 -9.53 4.11
C ALA A 60 3.64 -9.02 3.73
N ARG A 61 3.93 -8.82 2.43
CA ARG A 61 5.21 -8.31 1.92
C ARG A 61 5.13 -6.87 1.43
N THR A 62 3.94 -6.28 1.31
CA THR A 62 3.77 -4.85 1.08
C THR A 62 4.42 -4.09 2.23
N ARG A 63 5.37 -3.20 1.92
CA ARG A 63 6.10 -2.44 2.94
C ARG A 63 5.56 -1.03 3.03
N TRP A 64 5.16 -0.63 4.23
CA TRP A 64 4.57 0.67 4.51
C TRP A 64 5.60 1.66 5.09
N PRO A 65 5.39 2.98 4.91
CA PRO A 65 6.09 3.99 5.69
C PRO A 65 5.95 3.69 7.19
N THR A 66 6.94 4.09 7.98
CA THR A 66 6.95 3.82 9.43
C THR A 66 5.68 4.33 10.12
N SER A 67 5.07 5.42 9.64
CA SER A 67 3.82 5.98 10.15
C SER A 67 2.61 5.08 9.98
N LEU A 68 2.60 4.17 9.00
CA LEU A 68 1.45 3.31 8.69
C LEU A 68 1.62 1.85 9.14
N ARG A 69 2.76 1.51 9.73
CA ARG A 69 3.08 0.12 10.12
C ARG A 69 2.07 -0.49 11.09
N ASP A 70 1.51 0.31 11.98
CA ASP A 70 0.55 -0.16 12.98
C ASP A 70 -0.91 0.03 12.54
N GLU A 71 -1.15 0.90 11.54
CA GLU A 71 -2.47 1.26 11.02
C GLU A 71 -2.95 0.30 9.93
N VAL A 72 -2.05 -0.06 9.00
CA VAL A 72 -2.40 -0.93 7.87
C VAL A 72 -1.98 -2.36 8.18
N ARG A 73 -2.97 -3.25 8.33
CA ARG A 73 -2.74 -4.65 8.66
C ARG A 73 -3.24 -5.55 7.54
N PHE A 74 -2.39 -6.48 7.14
CA PHE A 74 -2.82 -7.62 6.34
C PHE A 74 -3.43 -8.66 7.28
N GLU A 75 -4.74 -8.89 7.16
CA GLU A 75 -5.36 -10.05 7.76
C GLU A 75 -5.08 -11.25 6.86
N SER A 76 -4.26 -12.18 7.32
CA SER A 76 -4.11 -13.45 6.62
C SER A 76 -5.44 -14.18 6.64
N GLU A 77 -5.93 -14.61 5.47
CA GLU A 77 -7.13 -15.43 5.38
C GLU A 77 -7.01 -16.64 6.33
N GLY A 78 -7.93 -16.68 7.31
CA GLY A 78 -8.30 -17.80 8.17
C GLY A 78 -7.26 -18.88 8.44
N GLU A 79 -6.62 -18.80 9.60
CA GLU A 79 -6.20 -20.00 10.32
C GLU A 79 -7.49 -20.75 10.69
N THR A 80 -7.89 -21.71 9.85
CA THR A 80 -9.00 -22.61 10.17
C THR A 80 -8.62 -23.38 11.43
N VAL A 81 -9.15 -22.96 12.57
CA VAL A 81 -9.13 -23.77 13.78
C VAL A 81 -10.02 -24.97 13.51
N SER A 82 -9.42 -26.09 13.12
CA SER A 82 -10.09 -27.38 13.14
C SER A 82 -10.50 -27.65 14.59
N ALA A 83 -11.80 -27.70 14.85
CA ALA A 83 -12.33 -28.21 16.10
C ALA A 83 -12.18 -29.74 16.08
N ASP A 84 -11.35 -30.28 16.97
CA ASP A 84 -11.36 -31.70 17.35
C ASP A 84 -12.47 -31.99 18.36
#